data_AF-A0A327JIX2-F1
#
_entry.id   AF-A0A327JIX2-F1
#
_cell.length_a   1.000
_cell.length_b   1.000
_cell.length_c   1.000
_cell.angle_alpha   90.00
_cell.angle_beta   90.00
_cell.angle_gamma   90.00
#
_symmetry.space_group_name_H-M   'P 1'
#
loop_
_entity.id
_entity.type
_entity.pdbx_description
1 polymer ?
#
loop_
_entity_poly.entity_id
_entity_poly.type
_entity_poly.pdbx_seq_one_letter_code
_entity_poly.pdbx_strand_id
1 'polypeptide(L)' 'MRIGSAWVKAHEETGKMFISVSLDDAALPLTITEDKFLTLWEIPDNEQRAENAPHYSVNLSKSKPKEDKK' A
#
# COMPACT_ATOMS: atom_id res chain seq x y z
N MET A 1 9.07 -3.65 -3.57
CA MET A 1 9.78 -2.49 -2.98
C MET A 1 8.76 -1.71 -2.17
N ARG A 2 9.03 -1.42 -0.90
CA ARG A 2 8.16 -0.54 -0.10
C ARG A 2 8.29 0.88 -0.61
N ILE A 3 7.17 1.54 -0.85
CA ILE A 3 7.09 2.89 -1.42
C ILE A 3 6.13 3.80 -0.65
N GLY A 4 5.71 3.39 0.54
CA GLY A 4 4.79 4.15 1.35
C GLY A 4 4.09 3.33 2.42
N SER A 5 3.04 3.95 2.97
CA SER A 5 2.23 3.40 4.06
C SER A 5 0.77 3.79 3.87
N ALA A 6 -0.16 3.03 4.45
CA ALA A 6 -1.57 3.33 4.39
C ALA A 6 -2.30 3.11 5.72
N TRP A 7 -3.38 3.87 5.91
CA TRP A 7 -4.22 3.84 7.11
C TRP A 7 -5.68 3.65 6.73
N VAL A 8 -6.40 2.87 7.53
CA VAL A 8 -7.86 2.86 7.48
C VAL A 8 -8.36 4.09 8.24
N LYS A 9 -9.21 4.88 7.60
CA LYS A 9 -9.82 6.08 8.19
C LYS A 9 -11.31 6.10 7.94
N ALA A 10 -12.06 6.65 8.89
CA ALA A 10 -13.47 6.96 8.72
C ALA A 10 -13.62 8.39 8.20
N HIS A 11 -14.53 8.59 7.25
CA HIS A 11 -14.92 9.93 6.82
C HIS A 11 -15.81 10.55 7.88
N GLU A 12 -15.36 11.66 8.47
CA GLU A 12 -16.00 12.27 9.65
C GLU A 12 -17.49 12.56 9.46
N GLU A 13 -17.88 13.07 8.28
CA GLU A 13 -19.28 13.42 8.01
C GLU A 13 -20.17 12.24 7.55
N THR A 14 -19.59 11.21 6.93
CA THR A 14 -20.38 10.16 6.25
C THR A 14 -20.23 8.79 6.89
N GLY A 15 -19.29 8.63 7.84
CA GLY A 15 -18.95 7.36 8.48
C GLY A 15 -18.33 6.32 7.53
N LYS A 16 -18.12 6.64 6.25
CA LYS A 16 -17.57 5.71 5.26
C LYS A 16 -16.09 5.46 5.54
N MET A 17 -15.71 4.19 5.54
CA MET A 17 -14.31 3.79 5.68
C MET A 17 -13.57 3.92 4.35
N PHE A 18 -12.36 4.45 4.39
CA PHE A 18 -11.46 4.55 3.25
C PHE A 18 -10.03 4.23 3.64
N ILE A 19 -9.22 3.87 2.65
CA ILE A 19 -7.78 3.67 2.82
C ILE A 19 -7.07 4.94 2.38
N SER A 20 -6.45 5.63 3.32
CA SER A 20 -5.59 6.77 3.07
C SER A 20 -4.18 6.28 2.79
N VAL A 21 -3.65 6.54 1.59
CA VAL A 21 -2.31 6.12 1.16
C VAL A 21 -1.38 7.32 1.16
N SER A 22 -0.20 7.17 1.76
CA SER A 22 0.91 8.11 1.64
C SER A 22 2.07 7.39 0.95
N LEU A 23 2.57 7.99 -0.14
CA LEU A 23 3.72 7.47 -0.89
C LEU A 23 4.95 8.29 -0.54
N ASP A 24 6.11 7.63 -0.47
CA ASP A 24 7.39 8.31 -0.24
C ASP A 24 7.72 9.19 -1.45
N ASP A 25 8.36 10.35 -1.23
CA ASP A 25 8.71 11.27 -2.32
C ASP A 25 9.58 10.62 -3.40
N ALA A 26 10.44 9.66 -3.00
CA ALA A 26 11.26 8.87 -3.91
C ALA A 26 10.44 7.97 -4.86
N ALA A 27 9.16 7.74 -4.55
CA ALA A 27 8.24 6.98 -5.39
C ALA A 27 7.45 7.84 -6.39
N LEU A 28 7.37 9.16 -6.20
CA LEU A 28 6.67 10.07 -7.12
C LEU A 28 7.21 10.05 -8.57
N PRO A 29 8.53 9.89 -8.81
CA PRO A 29 9.05 9.72 -10.17
C PRO A 29 8.74 8.35 -10.78
N LEU A 30 8.25 7.37 -10.00
CA LEU A 30 7.98 6.03 -10.50
C LEU A 30 6.66 6.05 -11.26
N THR A 31 6.74 5.96 -12.59
CA THR A 31 5.55 5.72 -13.42
C THR A 31 4.94 4.36 -13.04
N ILE A 32 3.73 4.36 -12.49
CA ILE A 32 2.95 3.12 -12.32
C ILE A 32 2.45 2.73 -13.71
N THR A 33 2.99 1.63 -14.22
CA THR A 33 2.73 1.08 -15.55
C THR A 33 1.97 -0.24 -15.43
N GLU A 34 1.36 -0.73 -16.51
CA GLU A 34 0.52 -1.95 -16.50
C GLU A 34 1.27 -3.22 -16.04
N ASP A 35 2.60 -3.25 -16.15
CA ASP A 35 3.46 -4.33 -15.67
C ASP A 35 3.76 -4.23 -14.16
N LYS A 36 3.28 -3.20 -13.48
CA LYS A 36 3.53 -2.96 -12.06
C LYS A 36 2.26 -3.10 -11.23
N PHE A 37 2.42 -3.68 -10.06
CA PHE A 37 1.36 -3.93 -9.11
C PHE A 37 1.65 -3.18 -7.81
N LEU A 38 0.67 -2.38 -7.41
CA LEU A 38 0.61 -1.82 -6.06
C LEU A 38 -0.07 -2.83 -5.14
N THR A 39 0.57 -3.17 -4.04
CA THR A 39 0.05 -4.13 -3.06
C THR A 39 0.06 -3.49 -1.69
N LEU A 40 -1.08 -3.54 -1.01
CA LEU A 40 -1.20 -3.21 0.40
C LEU A 40 -0.95 -4.48 1.23
N TRP A 41 0.11 -4.48 2.00
CA TRP A 41 0.46 -5.57 2.92
C TRP A 41 0.07 -5.18 4.32
N GLU A 42 -0.85 -5.92 4.92
CA GLU A 42 -1.30 -5.68 6.29
C GLU A 42 -0.13 -5.78 7.26
N ILE A 43 -0.06 -4.82 8.17
CA ILE A 43 0.92 -4.80 9.26
C ILE A 43 0.22 -5.38 10.49
N PRO A 44 0.67 -6.54 11.00
CA PRO A 44 0.07 -7.16 12.17
C PRO A 44 -0.03 -6.19 13.36
N ASP A 45 -1.11 -6.27 14.13
CA ASP A 45 -1.36 -5.37 15.26
C ASP A 45 -0.22 -5.36 16.29
N ASN A 46 0.42 -6.51 16.51
CA ASN A 46 1.58 -6.62 17.41
C ASN A 46 2.85 -5.92 16.89
N GLU A 47 2.87 -5.55 15.61
CA GLU A 47 3.96 -4.79 14.97
C GLU A 47 3.62 -3.28 14.87
N GLN A 48 2.38 -2.88 15.16
CA GLN A 48 1.95 -1.48 15.19
C GLN A 48 2.43 -0.83 16.50
N ARG A 49 3.64 -0.25 16.44
CA ARG A 49 4.34 0.29 17.63
C ARG A 49 3.78 1.60 18.20
N ALA A 50 2.79 2.20 17.56
CA ALA A 50 2.24 3.50 17.94
C ALA A 50 0.75 3.60 17.61
N GLU A 51 0.02 4.47 18.32
CA GLU A 51 -1.41 4.69 18.11
C GLU A 51 -1.77 5.14 16.68
N ASN A 52 -0.84 5.84 16.01
CA ASN A 52 -0.99 6.28 14.62
C ASN A 52 -0.15 5.45 13.64
N ALA A 53 0.22 4.22 14.01
CA ALA A 53 0.94 3.33 13.12
C ALA A 53 0.09 3.04 11.86
N PRO A 54 0.75 2.84 10.70
CA PRO A 54 0.05 2.43 9.50
C PRO A 54 -0.55 1.03 9.65
N HIS A 55 -1.70 0.83 9.01
CA HIS A 55 -2.37 -0.46 8.94
C HIS A 55 -1.79 -1.33 7.81
N TYR A 56 -1.26 -0.68 6.76
CA TYR A 56 -0.66 -1.37 5.63
C TYR A 56 0.67 -0.75 5.21
N SER A 57 1.59 -1.59 4.75
CA SER A 57 2.74 -1.21 3.94
C SER A 57 2.37 -1.21 2.46
N VAL A 58 2.73 -0.13 1.75
CA VAL A 58 2.45 -0.02 0.31
C VAL A 58 3.70 -0.50 -0.45
N ASN A 59 3.52 -1.56 -1.23
CA ASN A 59 4.60 -2.18 -1.99
C ASN A 59 4.34 -2.07 -3.50
N LEU A 60 5.36 -1.67 -4.25
CA LEU A 60 5.40 -1.75 -5.70
C LEU A 60 6.17 -3.00 -6.11
N SER A 61 5.56 -3.83 -6.94
CA SER A 61 6.18 -5.03 -7.53
C SER A 61 6.00 -5.02 -9.03
N LYS A 62 6.89 -5.70 -9.76
CA LYS A 62 6.66 -6.04 -11.16
C LYS A 62 5.84 -7.32 -11.20
N SER A 63 4.90 -7.41 -12.13
CA SER A 63 4.26 -8.68 -12.45
C SER A 63 5.35 -9.68 -12.82
N LYS A 64 5.36 -10.85 -12.17
CA LYS A 64 6.14 -11.95 -12.72
C LYS A 64 5.48 -12.34 -14.03
N PRO A 65 6.24 -12.55 -15.13
CA PRO A 65 5.70 -13.23 -16.29
C PRO A 65 5.02 -14.50 -15.79
N LYS A 66 3.76 -14.74 -16.15
CA LYS A 66 3.18 -16.07 -15.97
C LYS A 66 4.10 -17.01 -16.75
N GLU A 67 4.83 -17.86 -16.05
CA GLU A 67 5.39 -19.06 -16.66
C GLU A 67 4.18 -19.82 -17.18
N ASP A 68 3.95 -19.74 -18.49
CA ASP A 68 3.01 -20.59 -19.19
C ASP A 68 3.34 -22.03 -18.80
N LYS A 69 2.46 -22.63 -17.99
CA LYS A 69 2.50 -24.06 -17.71
C LYS A 69 2.24 -24.76 -19.04
N LYS A 70 3.32 -25.19 -19.67
CA LYS A 70 3.33 -26.00 -20.87
C LYS A 70 2.97 -27.44 -20.55
#